data_AF-A0A1E5C610-F1
#
_entry.id   AF-A0A1E5C610-F1
#
_cell.length_a   1.000
_cell.length_b   1.000
_cell.length_c   1.000
_cell.angle_alpha   90.00
_cell.angle_beta   90.00
_cell.angle_gamma   90.00
#
_symmetry.space_group_name_H-M   'P 1'
#
loop_
_entity.id
_entity.type
_entity.pdbx_description
1 polymer ?
#
loop_
_entity_poly.entity_id
_entity_poly.type
_entity_poly.pdbx_seq_one_letter_code
_entity_poly.pdbx_strand_id
1 'polypeptide(L)'
;MNGNNEMHYSKPFPDQIDRIFRDHFRKWPRRFKWAVFFCFLLPISFYAALEQGMFAPSFLTILVIVFFGINATVVIWGLKMNSFAQRYWHRNYHIGGATTLAIVPLSLLIVQYSKYCL
;
A
#
# COMPACT_ATOMS: atom_id res chain seq x y z
N MET A 1 43.96 10.71 3.57
CA MET A 1 43.08 11.77 3.05
C MET A 1 41.76 11.12 2.63
N ASN A 2 40.68 11.41 3.35
CA ASN A 2 39.34 10.86 3.09
C ASN A 2 38.73 11.54 1.86
N GLY A 3 38.63 10.81 0.75
CA GLY A 3 37.88 11.23 -0.44
C GLY A 3 36.40 10.90 -0.28
N ASN A 4 35.63 11.81 0.32
CA ASN A 4 34.18 11.80 0.24
C ASN A 4 33.78 12.17 -1.20
N ASN A 5 33.63 11.16 -2.06
CA ASN A 5 32.97 11.33 -3.36
C ASN A 5 31.46 11.48 -3.14
N GLU A 6 31.05 12.69 -2.74
CA GLU A 6 29.65 13.10 -2.82
C GLU A 6 29.26 13.12 -4.31
N MET A 7 28.37 12.22 -4.70
CA MET A 7 27.78 12.20 -6.04
C MET A 7 27.09 13.55 -6.29
N HIS A 8 27.72 14.36 -7.14
CA HIS A 8 27.21 15.65 -7.59
C HIS A 8 26.00 15.43 -8.50
N TYR A 9 24.81 15.32 -7.91
CA TYR A 9 23.55 15.33 -8.67
C TYR A 9 23.25 16.77 -9.08
N SER A 10 23.59 17.09 -10.33
CA SER A 10 23.18 18.33 -11.01
C SER A 10 21.67 18.49 -10.91
N LYS A 11 21.22 19.44 -10.09
CA LYS A 11 19.82 19.85 -10.05
C LYS A 11 19.50 20.56 -11.36
N PRO A 12 18.44 20.17 -12.10
CA PRO A 12 18.07 20.84 -13.33
C PRO A 12 17.54 22.27 -13.12
N PHE A 13 17.15 22.64 -11.88
CA PHE A 13 16.71 24.01 -11.55
C PHE A 13 17.20 24.43 -10.14
N PRO A 14 17.94 25.55 -10.00
CA PRO A 14 18.58 25.96 -8.74
C PRO A 14 17.60 26.52 -7.69
N ASP A 15 16.43 27.03 -8.11
CA ASP A 15 15.49 27.75 -7.22
C ASP A 15 14.25 26.95 -6.80
N GLN A 16 14.14 25.68 -7.20
CA GLN A 16 12.97 24.88 -6.83
C GLN A 16 13.06 24.50 -5.34
N ILE A 17 12.02 24.84 -4.57
CA ILE A 17 11.81 24.45 -3.16
C ILE A 17 11.58 22.93 -3.10
N ASP A 18 12.62 22.18 -3.40
CA ASP A 18 12.60 20.74 -3.60
C ASP A 18 12.64 19.98 -2.28
N ARG A 19 12.94 20.62 -1.15
CA ARG A 19 13.08 19.93 0.14
C ARG A 19 11.74 19.44 0.69
N ILE A 20 10.70 20.27 0.70
CA ILE A 20 9.39 19.91 1.26
C ILE A 20 8.74 18.79 0.46
N PHE A 21 8.73 18.93 -0.88
CA PHE A 21 8.18 17.90 -1.76
C PHE A 21 8.99 16.61 -1.67
N ARG A 22 10.32 16.66 -1.76
CA ARG A 22 11.19 15.47 -1.70
C ARG A 22 11.12 14.74 -0.37
N ASP A 23 11.01 15.43 0.76
CA ASP A 23 10.94 14.78 2.08
C ASP A 23 9.55 14.17 2.36
N HIS A 24 8.47 14.85 1.96
CA HIS A 24 7.13 14.27 2.02
C HIS A 24 7.01 13.07 1.07
N PHE A 25 7.42 13.23 -0.19
CA PHE A 25 7.34 12.17 -1.20
C PHE A 25 8.29 11.00 -0.93
N ARG A 26 9.33 11.15 -0.12
CA ARG A 26 10.18 10.03 0.31
C ARG A 26 9.56 9.20 1.43
N LYS A 27 8.77 9.82 2.32
CA LYS A 27 8.11 9.14 3.45
C LYS A 27 6.82 8.44 3.01
N TRP A 28 6.08 9.02 2.07
CA TRP A 28 4.78 8.49 1.61
C TRP A 28 4.84 7.08 1.00
N PRO A 29 5.78 6.74 0.09
CA PRO A 29 5.88 5.41 -0.50
C PRO A 29 6.25 4.35 0.54
N ARG A 30 7.03 4.73 1.56
CA ARG A 30 7.38 3.83 2.66
C ARG A 30 6.15 3.53 3.52
N ARG A 31 5.36 4.54 3.89
CA ARG A 31 4.09 4.36 4.62
C ARG A 31 3.08 3.54 3.81
N PHE A 32 2.99 3.79 2.50
CA PHE A 32 2.13 3.02 1.61
C PHE A 32 2.54 1.54 1.56
N LYS A 33 3.83 1.23 1.40
CA LYS A 33 4.31 -0.17 1.43
C LYS A 33 4.00 -0.87 2.75
N TRP A 34 4.12 -0.18 3.88
CA TRP A 34 3.69 -0.72 5.17
C TRP A 34 2.17 -0.96 5.22
N ALA A 35 1.36 -0.02 4.73
CA ALA A 35 -0.09 -0.21 4.65
C ALA A 35 -0.47 -1.41 3.79
N VAL A 36 0.18 -1.58 2.63
CA VAL A 36 0.00 -2.77 1.77
C VAL A 36 0.42 -4.04 2.51
N PHE A 37 1.54 -4.04 3.23
CA PHE A 37 1.94 -5.19 4.04
C PHE A 37 0.91 -5.56 5.12
N PHE A 38 0.37 -4.57 5.84
CA PHE A 38 -0.69 -4.81 6.81
C PHE A 38 -1.98 -5.33 6.18
N CYS A 39 -2.30 -4.91 4.96
CA CYS A 39 -3.41 -5.46 4.18
C CYS A 39 -3.30 -6.97 3.94
N PHE A 40 -2.10 -7.55 3.88
CA PHE A 40 -1.91 -9.01 3.77
C PHE A 40 -2.10 -9.78 5.08
N LEU A 41 -1.77 -9.17 6.22
CA LEU A 41 -1.90 -9.84 7.52
C LEU A 41 -3.36 -10.13 7.88
N LEU A 42 -4.26 -9.27 7.43
CA LEU A 42 -5.68 -9.32 7.74
C LEU A 42 -6.41 -10.55 7.18
N PRO A 43 -6.37 -10.85 5.86
CA PRO A 43 -6.98 -12.08 5.33
C PRO A 43 -6.39 -13.36 5.93
N ILE A 44 -5.11 -13.34 6.31
CA ILE A 44 -4.47 -14.48 6.99
C ILE A 44 -5.06 -14.67 8.40
N SER A 45 -5.22 -13.58 9.17
CA SER A 45 -5.82 -13.67 10.51
C SER A 45 -7.28 -14.14 10.47
N PHE A 46 -8.06 -13.76 9.45
CA PHE A 46 -9.43 -14.24 9.30
C PHE A 46 -9.50 -15.71 8.95
N TYR A 47 -8.63 -16.17 8.05
CA TYR A 47 -8.54 -17.59 7.74
C TYR A 47 -8.25 -18.43 8.99
N ALA A 48 -7.27 -18.01 9.79
CA ALA A 48 -6.92 -18.70 11.03
C ALA A 48 -8.08 -18.68 12.05
N ALA A 49 -8.76 -17.54 12.21
CA ALA A 49 -9.90 -17.42 13.13
C ALA A 49 -11.13 -18.24 12.69
N LEU A 50 -11.34 -18.35 11.37
CA LEU A 50 -12.40 -19.16 10.77
C LEU A 50 -12.17 -20.66 10.99
N GLU A 51 -10.97 -21.15 10.71
CA GLU A 51 -10.60 -22.56 10.93
C GLU A 51 -10.72 -22.97 12.40
N GLN A 52 -10.55 -22.03 13.33
CA GLN A 52 -10.70 -22.26 14.77
C GLN A 52 -12.16 -22.13 15.27
N GLY A 53 -13.11 -21.77 14.40
CA GLY A 53 -14.52 -21.62 14.79
C GLY A 53 -14.79 -20.50 15.80
N MET A 54 -13.90 -19.50 15.89
CA MET A 54 -13.99 -18.47 16.94
C MET A 54 -15.14 -17.46 16.76
N PHE A 55 -15.69 -17.33 15.55
CA PHE A 55 -16.65 -16.27 15.23
C PHE A 55 -17.95 -16.81 14.62
N ALA A 56 -19.06 -16.17 14.96
CA ALA A 56 -20.35 -16.40 14.32
C ALA A 56 -20.32 -15.89 12.85
N PRO A 57 -21.04 -16.53 11.91
CA PRO A 57 -21.03 -16.14 10.50
C PRO A 57 -21.42 -14.68 10.25
N SER A 58 -22.33 -14.11 11.04
CA SER A 58 -22.75 -12.71 10.94
C SER A 58 -21.64 -11.72 11.29
N PHE A 59 -20.78 -12.07 12.24
CA PHE A 59 -19.61 -11.26 12.61
C PHE A 59 -18.56 -11.28 11.50
N LEU A 60 -18.45 -12.40 10.78
CA LEU A 60 -17.56 -12.52 9.63
C LEU A 60 -17.92 -11.55 8.51
N THR A 61 -19.20 -11.42 8.18
CA THR A 61 -19.67 -10.50 7.14
C THR A 61 -19.32 -9.05 7.46
N ILE A 62 -19.51 -8.62 8.72
CA ILE A 62 -19.16 -7.26 9.17
C ILE A 62 -17.66 -7.03 9.03
N LEU A 63 -16.84 -7.98 9.46
CA LEU A 63 -15.38 -7.90 9.33
C LEU A 63 -14.98 -7.79 7.86
N VAL A 64 -15.46 -8.68 6.99
CA VAL A 64 -15.15 -8.65 5.56
C VAL A 64 -15.49 -7.29 4.93
N ILE A 65 -16.63 -6.69 5.26
CA ILE A 65 -17.03 -5.37 4.74
C ILE A 65 -16.07 -4.27 5.21
N VAL A 66 -15.74 -4.23 6.51
CA VAL A 66 -14.81 -3.25 7.07
C VAL A 66 -13.44 -3.36 6.41
N PHE A 67 -12.94 -4.59 6.24
CA PHE A 67 -11.64 -4.85 5.65
C PHE A 67 -11.58 -4.63 4.15
N PHE A 68 -12.68 -4.89 3.44
CA PHE A 68 -12.82 -4.48 2.06
C PHE A 68 -12.69 -2.95 1.95
N GLY A 69 -13.36 -2.19 2.82
CA GLY A 69 -13.26 -0.72 2.85
C GLY A 69 -11.82 -0.23 3.09
N ILE A 70 -11.10 -0.84 4.03
CA ILE A 70 -9.69 -0.51 4.32
C ILE A 70 -8.81 -0.82 3.10
N ASN A 71 -8.93 -2.03 2.53
CA ASN A 71 -8.14 -2.44 1.36
C ASN A 71 -8.42 -1.56 0.14
N ALA A 72 -9.69 -1.25 -0.13
CA ALA A 72 -10.08 -0.34 -1.21
C ALA A 72 -9.47 1.06 -1.02
N THR A 73 -9.46 1.58 0.20
CA THR A 73 -8.81 2.87 0.52
C THR A 73 -7.31 2.84 0.23
N VAL A 74 -6.63 1.74 0.58
CA VAL A 74 -5.20 1.54 0.26
C VAL A 74 -4.99 1.48 -1.25
N VAL A 75 -5.81 0.75 -2.00
CA VAL A 75 -5.72 0.70 -3.48
C VAL A 75 -5.91 2.10 -4.09
N ILE A 76 -6.93 2.85 -3.67
CA ILE A 76 -7.16 4.24 -4.12
C ILE A 76 -5.95 5.11 -3.79
N TRP A 77 -5.37 4.96 -2.61
CA TRP A 77 -4.18 5.69 -2.21
C TRP A 77 -2.98 5.37 -3.12
N GLY A 78 -2.76 4.08 -3.44
CA GLY A 78 -1.74 3.62 -4.36
C GLY A 78 -1.92 4.17 -5.78
N LEU A 79 -3.16 4.21 -6.27
CA LEU A 79 -3.50 4.79 -7.57
C LEU A 79 -3.21 6.30 -7.60
N LYS A 80 -3.64 7.05 -6.57
CA LYS A 80 -3.33 8.48 -6.44
C LYS A 80 -1.81 8.70 -6.43
N MET A 81 -1.07 7.92 -5.65
CA MET A 81 0.38 8.00 -5.61
C MET A 81 1.03 7.72 -6.97
N ASN A 82 0.49 6.76 -7.74
CA ASN A 82 0.97 6.45 -9.09
C ASN A 82 0.72 7.61 -10.06
N SER A 83 -0.49 8.20 -10.06
CA SER A 83 -0.80 9.39 -10.87
C SER A 83 0.07 10.59 -10.51
N PHE A 84 0.34 10.82 -9.22
CA PHE A 84 1.26 11.86 -8.78
C PHE A 84 2.71 11.56 -9.23
N ALA A 85 3.20 10.33 -9.11
CA ALA A 85 4.55 9.99 -9.55
C ALA A 85 4.76 10.22 -11.06
N GLN A 86 3.75 9.89 -11.88
CA GLN A 86 3.76 10.14 -13.32
C GLN A 86 3.75 11.65 -13.65
N ARG A 87 2.92 12.43 -12.94
CA ARG A 87 2.79 13.88 -13.20
C ARG A 87 4.03 14.70 -12.83
N TYR A 88 4.77 14.27 -11.81
CA TYR A 88 5.94 15.00 -11.30
C TYR A 88 7.28 14.40 -11.77
N TRP A 89 7.26 13.54 -12.80
CA TRP A 89 8.43 12.88 -13.39
C TRP A 89 9.37 12.23 -12.36
N HIS A 90 8.80 11.78 -11.24
CA HIS A 90 9.56 11.14 -10.18
C HIS A 90 9.94 9.75 -10.66
N ARG A 91 11.20 9.62 -11.11
CA ARG A 91 11.84 8.42 -11.65
C ARG A 91 11.50 7.22 -10.76
N ASN A 92 10.51 6.45 -11.20
CA ASN A 92 10.06 5.13 -10.73
C ASN A 92 10.60 4.69 -9.37
N TYR A 93 9.88 5.03 -8.30
CA TYR A 93 9.83 4.14 -7.15
C TYR A 93 8.71 3.13 -7.39
N HIS A 94 8.93 1.86 -7.01
CA HIS A 94 8.06 0.68 -7.18
C HIS A 94 6.62 0.78 -6.60
N ILE A 95 5.98 1.93 -6.72
CA ILE A 95 4.63 2.26 -6.24
C ILE A 95 3.62 1.49 -7.08
N GLY A 96 3.77 1.46 -8.41
CA GLY A 96 2.89 0.67 -9.28
C GLY A 96 2.84 -0.80 -8.86
N GLY A 97 4.00 -1.44 -8.65
CA GLY A 97 4.07 -2.82 -8.16
C GLY A 97 3.44 -3.02 -6.79
N ALA A 98 3.66 -2.09 -5.85
CA ALA A 98 3.01 -2.15 -4.53
C ALA A 98 1.49 -1.96 -4.60
N THR A 99 0.99 -1.13 -5.52
CA THR A 99 -0.45 -0.95 -5.77
C THR A 99 -1.06 -2.20 -6.38
N THR A 100 -0.42 -2.84 -7.35
CA THR A 100 -0.87 -4.13 -7.88
C THR A 100 -0.84 -5.21 -6.81
N LEU A 101 0.19 -5.22 -5.96
CA LEU A 101 0.28 -6.16 -4.84
C LEU A 101 -0.86 -5.98 -3.84
N ALA A 102 -1.36 -4.76 -3.63
CA ALA A 102 -2.51 -4.47 -2.78
C ALA A 102 -3.83 -5.05 -3.30
N ILE A 103 -3.91 -5.46 -4.57
CA ILE A 103 -5.09 -6.12 -5.14
C ILE A 103 -5.20 -7.58 -4.66
N VAL A 104 -4.06 -8.24 -4.40
CA VAL A 104 -4.00 -9.64 -3.96
C VAL A 104 -4.78 -9.91 -2.65
N PRO A 105 -4.57 -9.17 -1.54
CA PRO A 105 -5.33 -9.41 -0.31
C PRO A 105 -6.82 -9.15 -0.48
N LEU A 106 -7.18 -8.24 -1.40
CA LEU A 106 -8.56 -7.93 -1.76
C LEU A 106 -9.21 -9.13 -2.47
N SER A 107 -8.51 -9.74 -3.43
CA SER A 107 -8.97 -10.96 -4.09
C SER A 107 -9.08 -12.16 -3.13
N LEU A 108 -8.15 -12.30 -2.19
CA LEU A 108 -8.20 -13.35 -1.16
C LEU A 108 -9.40 -13.18 -0.22
N LEU A 109 -9.70 -11.95 0.21
CA LEU A 109 -10.87 -11.63 1.02
C LEU A 109 -12.18 -12.01 0.31
N ILE A 110 -12.28 -11.74 -0.99
CA ILE A 110 -13.45 -12.11 -1.80
C ILE A 110 -13.60 -13.63 -1.85
N VAL A 111 -12.52 -14.36 -2.14
CA VAL A 111 -12.55 -15.84 -2.19
C VAL A 111 -12.93 -16.44 -0.84
N GLN A 112 -12.37 -15.92 0.26
CA GLN A 112 -12.73 -16.35 1.61
C GLN A 112 -14.21 -16.10 1.89
N TYR A 113 -14.71 -14.89 1.61
CA TYR A 113 -16.13 -14.58 1.80
C TYR A 113 -17.04 -15.52 0.99
N SER A 114 -16.71 -15.77 -0.28
CA SER A 114 -17.48 -16.70 -1.13
C SER A 114 -17.45 -18.14 -0.65
N LYS A 115 -16.42 -18.59 0.06
CA LYS A 115 -16.33 -19.96 0.57
C LYS A 115 -17.06 -20.15 1.92
N TYR A 116 -17.06 -19.13 2.77
CA TYR A 116 -17.51 -19.26 4.16
C TYR A 116 -18.86 -18.55 4.45
N CYS A 117 -19.33 -17.67 3.56
CA CYS A 117 -20.58 -16.91 3.74
C CYS A 117 -21.63 -17.11 2.64
N LEU A 118 -21.26 -17.60 1.46
CA LEU A 118 -22.17 -18.02 0.39
C LEU A 118 -22.27 -19.55 0.38
#